data_AF-A0A1M5Q6Y2-F1
#
_entry.id   AF-A0A1M5Q6Y2-F1
#
_cell.length_a   1.000
_cell.length_b   1.000
_cell.length_c   1.000
_cell.angle_alpha   90.00
_cell.angle_beta   90.00
_cell.angle_gamma   90.00
#
_symmetry.space_group_name_H-M   'P 1'
#
loop_
_entity.id
_entity.type
_entity.pdbx_description
1 polymer ?
#
loop_
_entity_poly.entity_id
_entity_poly.type
_entity_poly.pdbx_seq_one_letter_code
_entity_poly.pdbx_strand_id
1 'polypeptide(L)' 'MTALVASLGFVPMALATGTGAEVQRPIATVVIGGLISATLLTLFVLPALYALFGRKRLEEVVHLELIRRAAE' A
#
# COMPACT_ATOMS: atom_id res chain seq x y z
N MET A 1 -2.39 11.36 -1.10
CA MET A 1 -1.62 12.37 -1.85
C MET A 1 -0.64 11.72 -2.83
N THR A 2 0.26 10.85 -2.37
CA THR A 2 1.32 10.22 -3.19
C THR A 2 0.83 9.47 -4.43
N ALA A 3 -0.13 8.54 -4.28
CA ALA A 3 -0.65 7.74 -5.40
C ALA A 3 -1.36 8.61 -6.46
N LEU A 4 -2.05 9.67 -6.03
CA LEU A 4 -2.70 10.63 -6.92
C LEU A 4 -1.67 11.43 -7.74
N VAL A 5 -0.66 12.00 -7.08
CA VAL A 5 0.41 12.76 -7.75
C VAL A 5 1.15 11.88 -8.75
N ALA A 6 1.50 10.66 -8.36
CA ALA A 6 2.16 9.70 -9.26
C ALA A 6 1.27 9.35 -10.47
N SER A 7 -0.03 9.05 -10.25
CA SER A 7 -0.95 8.70 -11.33
C SER A 7 -1.16 9.86 -12.32
N LEU A 8 -1.27 11.09 -11.83
CA LEU A 8 -1.41 12.29 -12.68
C LEU A 8 -0.19 12.50 -13.58
N GLY A 9 1.02 12.15 -13.11
CA GLY A 9 2.24 12.21 -13.91
C GLY A 9 2.24 11.26 -15.13
N PHE A 10 1.46 10.17 -15.09
CA PHE A 10 1.35 9.20 -16.19
C PHE A 10 0.20 9.48 -17.16
N VAL A 11 -0.72 10.41 -16.85
CA VAL A 11 -1.85 10.77 -17.72
C VAL A 11 -1.44 11.18 -19.14
N PRO A 12 -0.47 12.09 -19.35
CA PRO A 12 -0.07 12.46 -20.71
C PRO A 12 0.55 11.28 -21.48
N MET A 13 1.26 10.38 -20.79
CA MET A 13 1.85 9.18 -21.37
C MET A 13 0.77 8.15 -21.78
N ALA A 14 -0.32 8.04 -21.01
CA ALA A 14 -1.47 7.20 -21.34
C ALA A 14 -2.25 7.71 -22.56
N LEU A 15 -2.24 9.03 -22.81
CA LEU A 15 -2.97 9.66 -23.92
C LEU A 15 -2.12 9.86 -25.18
N ALA A 16 -0.79 9.81 -25.08
CA ALA A 16 0.13 10.09 -26.18
C ALA A 16 -0.14 9.23 -27.43
N THR A 17 -0.25 9.83 -28.62
CA THR A 17 -0.52 9.14 -29.92
C THR A 17 0.69 9.09 -30.86
N GLY A 18 1.81 9.73 -30.50
CA GLY A 18 2.99 9.84 -31.37
C GLY A 18 3.89 8.60 -31.42
N THR A 19 5.01 8.69 -32.13
CA THR A 19 6.01 7.61 -32.23
C THR A 19 6.47 7.13 -30.85
N GLY A 20 6.42 5.82 -30.60
CA GLY A 20 6.74 5.22 -29.30
C GLY A 20 5.55 5.12 -28.32
N ALA A 21 4.39 5.68 -28.66
CA ALA A 21 3.16 5.54 -27.86
C ALA A 21 2.72 4.09 -27.68
N GLU A 22 3.02 3.23 -28.65
CA GLU A 22 2.68 1.79 -28.63
C GLU A 22 3.27 1.06 -27.42
N VAL A 23 4.41 1.52 -26.93
CA VAL A 23 5.08 0.97 -25.73
C VAL A 23 4.72 1.77 -24.49
N GLN A 24 4.60 3.10 -24.61
CA GLN A 24 4.40 3.98 -23.46
C GLN A 24 2.99 3.89 -22.85
N ARG A 25 1.95 3.82 -23.69
CA ARG A 25 0.55 3.73 -23.24
C ARG A 25 0.26 2.52 -22.36
N PRO A 26 0.64 1.28 -22.73
CA PRO A 26 0.37 0.13 -21.87
C PRO A 26 1.13 0.22 -20.55
N ILE A 27 2.38 0.71 -20.56
CA ILE A 27 3.16 0.92 -19.32
C ILE A 27 2.45 1.92 -18.40
N ALA A 28 2.06 3.08 -18.92
CA ALA A 28 1.36 4.11 -18.14
C ALA A 28 0.04 3.60 -17.56
N THR A 29 -0.74 2.85 -18.36
CA THR A 29 -2.03 2.30 -17.94
C THR A 29 -1.86 1.26 -16.82
N VAL A 30 -0.87 0.37 -16.94
CA VAL A 30 -0.54 -0.63 -15.91
C VAL A 30 -0.10 0.05 -14.60
N VAL A 31 0.73 1.08 -14.67
CA VAL A 31 1.21 1.78 -13.48
C VAL A 31 0.06 2.48 -12.75
N ILE A 32 -0.84 3.17 -13.46
CA ILE A 32 -2.01 3.83 -12.86
C ILE A 32 -2.91 2.78 -12.18
N GLY A 33 -3.21 1.67 -12.86
CA GLY A 33 -4.02 0.58 -12.28
C GLY A 33 -3.35 -0.07 -11.06
N GLY A 34 -2.03 -0.25 -11.12
CA GLY A 34 -1.22 -0.76 -10.03
C GLY A 34 -1.24 0.14 -8.80
N LEU A 35 -1.15 1.46 -8.98
CA LEU A 35 -1.21 2.43 -7.90
C LEU A 35 -2.58 2.46 -7.20
N ILE A 36 -3.67 2.38 -7.97
CA ILE A 36 -5.02 2.29 -7.41
C ILE A 36 -5.15 1.00 -6.59
N SER A 37 -4.76 -0.13 -7.17
CA SER A 37 -4.84 -1.43 -6.51
C SER A 37 -3.97 -1.48 -5.25
N ALA A 38 -2.72 -1.02 -5.31
CA ALA A 38 -1.82 -0.97 -4.18
C ALA A 38 -2.34 -0.06 -3.05
N THR A 39 -2.99 1.05 -3.39
CA THR A 39 -3.63 1.94 -2.41
C THR A 39 -4.77 1.23 -1.70
N LEU A 40 -5.64 0.52 -2.44
CA LEU A 40 -6.72 -0.28 -1.86
C LEU A 40 -6.18 -1.42 -0.99
N LEU A 41 -5.20 -2.19 -1.50
CA LEU A 41 -4.55 -3.24 -0.71
C LEU A 41 -3.94 -2.69 0.57
N THR A 42 -3.27 -1.54 0.51
CA THR A 42 -2.66 -0.95 1.71
C THR A 42 -3.73 -0.49 2.71
N LEU A 43 -4.82 0.12 2.25
CA LEU A 43 -5.88 0.60 3.14
C LEU A 43 -6.76 -0.50 3.72
N PHE A 44 -6.92 -1.63 3.05
CA PHE A 44 -7.81 -2.71 3.49
C PHE A 44 -7.06 -3.96 3.95
N VAL A 45 -6.13 -4.46 3.13
CA VAL A 45 -5.41 -5.72 3.41
C VAL A 45 -4.40 -5.53 4.52
N LEU A 46 -3.65 -4.43 4.53
CA LEU A 46 -2.65 -4.19 5.58
C LEU A 46 -3.27 -4.11 6.99
N PRO A 47 -4.33 -3.31 7.25
CA PRO A 47 -4.97 -3.33 8.57
C PRO A 47 -5.66 -4.65 8.89
N ALA A 48 -6.23 -5.36 7.91
CA ALA A 48 -6.79 -6.69 8.12
C ALA A 48 -5.72 -7.69 8.59
N LEU A 49 -4.54 -7.68 7.94
CA LEU A 49 -3.39 -8.48 8.35
C LEU A 49 -2.89 -8.06 9.75
N TYR A 50 -2.84 -6.76 10.04
CA TYR A 50 -2.45 -6.28 11.37
C TYR A 50 -3.44 -6.70 12.45
N ALA A 51 -4.74 -6.70 12.17
CA ALA A 51 -5.76 -7.18 13.11
C ALA A 51 -5.65 -8.69 13.34
N LEU A 52 -5.33 -9.47 12.30
CA LEU A 52 -5.25 -10.92 12.36
C LEU A 52 -3.97 -11.41 13.05
N PHE A 53 -2.82 -10.81 12.73
CA PHE A 53 -1.51 -11.26 13.22
C PHE A 53 -0.94 -10.37 14.34
N GLY A 54 -1.33 -9.09 14.41
CA GLY A 54 -0.79 -8.13 15.37
C GLY A 54 -1.35 -8.27 16.79
N ARG A 55 -2.57 -8.79 16.98
CA ARG A 55 -3.16 -8.98 18.33
C ARG A 55 -2.35 -9.92 19.21
N LYS A 56 -1.88 -11.05 18.67
CA LYS A 56 -1.10 -12.05 19.44
C LYS A 56 0.17 -11.46 20.06
N ARG A 57 0.83 -10.55 19.34
CA ARG A 57 2.08 -9.94 19.80
C ARG A 57 1.86 -8.85 20.84
N LEU A 58 0.73 -8.14 20.81
CA LEU A 58 0.40 -7.15 21.85
C LEU A 58 0.01 -7.83 23.17
N GLU A 59 -0.71 -8.95 23.12
CA GLU A 59 -1.06 -9.71 24.33
C GLU A 59 0.19 -10.28 25.02
N GLU A 60 1.15 -10.81 24.27
CA GLU A 60 2.38 -11.38 24.80
C GLU A 60 3.28 -10.32 25.47
N VAL A 61 3.39 -9.14 24.88
CA VAL A 61 4.19 -8.02 25.44
C VAL A 61 3.54 -7.44 26.70
N VAL A 62 2.21 -7.25 26.70
CA VAL A 62 1.48 -6.76 27.88
C VAL A 62 1.57 -7.75 29.04
N HIS A 63 1.49 -9.06 28.76
CA HIS A 63 1.58 -10.08 29.80
C HIS A 63 2.96 -10.09 30.47
N LEU A 64 4.04 -9.99 29.68
CA LEU A 64 5.41 -9.90 30.21
C LEU A 64 5.65 -8.63 31.01
N GLU A 65 5.06 -7.51 30.59
CA GLU A 65 5.20 -6.23 31.27
C GLU A 65 4.43 -6.19 32.60
N LEU A 66 3.27 -6.86 32.68
CA LEU A 66 2.54 -7.08 33.93
C LEU A 66 3.31 -7.98 34.91
N ILE A 67 3.91 -9.08 34.41
CA ILE A 67 4.75 -9.96 35.24
C ILE A 67 5.95 -9.19 35.80
N ARG A 68 6.60 -8.37 34.97
CA ARG A 68 7.72 -7.53 35.41
C ARG A 68 7.30 -6.53 36.49
N ARG A 69 6.17 -5.83 36.31
CA ARG A 69 5.65 -4.88 37.31
C ARG A 69 5.21 -5.54 38.61
N ALA A 70 4.80 -6.79 38.59
CA ALA A 70 4.46 -7.55 39.79
C ALA A 70 5.70 -8.09 40.53
N ALA A 71 6.87 -8.12 39.86
CA ALA A 71 8.14 -8.59 40.41
C ALA A 71 9.03 -7.46 40.96
N GLU A 72 8.70 -6.19 40.65
CA GLU A 72 9.28 -4.96 41.24
C GLU A 72 8.46 -4.52 42.46
#